data_AF-A0A538PVQ9-F1
#
_entry.id   AF-A0A538PVQ9-F1
#
_cell.length_a   1.000
_cell.length_b   1.000
_cell.length_c   1.000
_cell.angle_alpha   90.00
_cell.angle_beta   90.00
_cell.angle_gamma   90.00
#
_symmetry.space_group_name_H-M   'P 1'
#
loop_
_entity.id
_entity.type
_entity.pdbx_description
1 polymer ?
#
loop_
_entity_poly.entity_id
_entity_poly.type
_entity_poly.pdbx_seq_one_letter_code
_entity_poly.pdbx_strand_id
1 'polypeptide(L)'
;MIITRRKALMSALFGAGYVGLRALATGIPATVLLKGRRAFADGAPACINRAKAQFIVLATSGSGDPINANVPGTYADPLITHSADPTMAATAMTLGGRPTTAALPWTQLPQSVLDRTTFWHIMTNTPVHPKQPDVLKLMGMAAQDEMLPSLLAKQLAPCLGTVQAQPITVGANSPSEGLSFSGQALPIIPPLALKATLTMPTGPLANLVTLRDQTLSQISDLYRNTGNAAQKAYLDSLIASQSEIRNIRQDLLASLTSIKDNSVASQITAAIALIQMNVTPVIAIHIPFGGDNHNDAALGNEARQTVSGVASIASLMSQLASAGLSDQVTFMSLNVFGRTLGPRNTDGRQHNPNHQVSITIGKPFKPGVIGAVGPVAGDYGALAINSQTGAGGAGGDIDAGSTLASFGKTTLAAVGLDSSTVDASPSPNYSPHRRLRPSHRGHLVAYGRFSLVKYVQYYPRCASGRAPVPLRPVQIPADHAMSSR
;
A
#
# COMPACT_ATOMS: atom_id res chain seq x y z
N MET A 1 -23.92 25.41 -5.01
CA MET A 1 -24.06 24.30 -4.04
C MET A 1 -22.72 24.12 -3.33
N ILE A 2 -22.64 24.27 -2.01
CA ILE A 2 -21.36 24.17 -1.26
C ILE A 2 -21.06 22.69 -0.98
N ILE A 3 -19.99 22.16 -1.60
CA ILE A 3 -19.46 20.83 -1.30
C ILE A 3 -18.55 20.96 -0.08
N THR A 4 -18.95 20.33 1.03
CA THR A 4 -18.10 20.26 2.24
C THR A 4 -17.06 19.15 2.08
N ARG A 5 -15.91 19.26 2.77
CA ARG A 5 -14.88 18.18 2.82
C ARG A 5 -15.50 16.82 3.15
N ARG A 6 -16.51 16.81 4.01
CA ARG A 6 -17.28 15.62 4.38
C ARG A 6 -18.08 15.05 3.21
N LYS A 7 -18.81 15.88 2.46
CA LYS A 7 -19.55 15.42 1.27
C LYS A 7 -18.60 14.88 0.20
N ALA A 8 -17.42 15.47 0.06
CA ALA A 8 -16.38 14.96 -0.83
C ALA A 8 -15.88 13.58 -0.38
N LEU A 9 -15.52 13.41 0.91
CA LEU A 9 -15.10 12.12 1.45
C LEU A 9 -16.19 11.05 1.35
N MET A 10 -17.44 11.40 1.65
CA MET A 10 -18.58 10.50 1.50
C MET A 10 -18.81 10.06 0.06
N SER A 11 -18.73 11.00 -0.89
CA SER A 11 -18.86 10.68 -2.32
C SER A 11 -17.70 9.81 -2.80
N ALA A 12 -16.50 10.07 -2.28
CA ALA A 12 -15.29 9.28 -2.55
C ALA A 12 -15.28 7.91 -1.87
N LEU A 13 -16.11 7.66 -0.84
CA LEU A 13 -16.21 6.34 -0.19
C LEU A 13 -17.39 5.53 -0.72
N PHE A 14 -18.52 6.18 -0.96
CA PHE A 14 -19.81 5.51 -1.20
C PHE A 14 -20.45 5.79 -2.56
N GLY A 15 -19.77 6.55 -3.42
CA GLY A 15 -20.29 6.99 -4.71
C GLY A 15 -21.42 8.01 -4.60
N ALA A 16 -21.89 8.48 -5.76
CA ALA A 16 -23.04 9.39 -5.82
C ALA A 16 -24.30 8.73 -5.24
N GLY A 17 -25.07 9.47 -4.44
CA GLY A 17 -26.31 8.98 -3.84
C GLY A 17 -26.14 7.95 -2.71
N TYR A 18 -24.90 7.71 -2.24
CA TYR A 18 -24.59 6.75 -1.17
C TYR A 18 -25.01 5.32 -1.50
N VAL A 19 -24.96 4.93 -2.77
CA VAL A 19 -25.31 3.56 -3.19
C VAL A 19 -24.42 2.53 -2.52
N GLY A 20 -23.12 2.81 -2.36
CA GLY A 20 -22.23 1.92 -1.63
C GLY A 20 -22.63 1.71 -0.18
N LEU A 21 -23.22 2.72 0.43
CA LEU A 21 -23.76 2.60 1.78
C LEU A 21 -25.02 1.73 1.81
N ARG A 22 -25.89 1.82 0.81
CA ARG A 22 -27.06 0.92 0.68
C ARG A 22 -26.65 -0.51 0.40
N ALA A 23 -25.60 -0.71 -0.40
CA ALA A 23 -25.03 -2.02 -0.68
C ALA A 23 -24.49 -2.65 0.61
N LEU A 24 -23.72 -1.88 1.38
CA LEU A 24 -23.27 -2.27 2.73
C LEU A 24 -24.44 -2.58 3.66
N ALA A 25 -25.46 -1.72 3.68
CA ALA A 25 -26.61 -1.86 4.56
C ALA A 25 -27.40 -3.15 4.30
N THR A 26 -27.49 -3.55 3.03
CA THR A 26 -28.39 -4.63 2.58
C THR A 26 -27.66 -5.92 2.23
N GLY A 27 -26.34 -5.90 2.08
CA GLY A 27 -25.57 -7.00 1.49
C GLY A 27 -25.82 -7.17 -0.03
N ILE A 28 -26.61 -6.30 -0.64
CA ILE A 28 -26.94 -6.37 -2.07
C ILE A 28 -25.84 -5.64 -2.86
N PRO A 29 -25.26 -6.26 -3.91
CA PRO A 29 -24.22 -5.61 -4.70
C PRO A 29 -24.64 -4.23 -5.20
N ALA A 30 -23.74 -3.24 -5.10
CA ALA A 30 -24.03 -1.86 -5.51
C ALA A 30 -24.50 -1.76 -6.98
N THR A 31 -24.01 -2.65 -7.84
CA THR A 31 -24.42 -2.77 -9.24
C THR A 31 -25.88 -3.18 -9.39
N VAL A 32 -26.38 -4.08 -8.56
CA VAL A 32 -27.79 -4.49 -8.52
C VAL A 32 -28.67 -3.32 -8.04
N LEU A 33 -28.20 -2.55 -7.06
CA LEU A 33 -28.91 -1.36 -6.57
C LEU A 33 -28.94 -0.21 -7.59
N LEU A 34 -27.87 -0.04 -8.38
CA LEU A 34 -27.78 1.02 -9.40
C LEU A 34 -28.54 0.68 -10.68
N LYS A 35 -28.55 -0.58 -11.10
CA LYS A 35 -29.02 -0.99 -12.43
C LYS A 35 -30.26 -1.89 -12.42
N GLY A 36 -30.74 -2.32 -11.25
CA GLY A 36 -31.90 -3.20 -11.12
C GLY A 36 -31.74 -4.48 -11.96
N ARG A 37 -32.79 -4.86 -12.71
CA ARG A 37 -32.76 -6.05 -13.60
C ARG A 37 -31.74 -5.94 -14.74
N ARG A 38 -31.32 -4.72 -15.14
CA ARG A 38 -30.28 -4.50 -16.16
C ARG A 38 -28.86 -4.78 -15.66
N ALA A 39 -28.67 -4.93 -14.33
CA ALA A 39 -27.40 -5.39 -13.76
C ALA A 39 -26.96 -6.75 -14.32
N PHE A 40 -27.91 -7.54 -14.84
CA PHE A 40 -27.68 -8.84 -15.47
C PHE A 40 -27.67 -8.80 -17.01
N ALA A 41 -27.92 -7.63 -17.63
CA ALA A 41 -28.12 -7.50 -19.07
C ALA A 41 -27.10 -6.56 -19.77
N ASP A 42 -26.48 -5.63 -19.04
CA ASP A 42 -25.50 -4.70 -19.63
C ASP A 42 -24.06 -5.20 -19.42
N GLY A 43 -23.23 -5.06 -20.46
CA GLY A 43 -21.79 -5.30 -20.46
C GLY A 43 -20.99 -4.40 -19.50
N ALA A 44 -21.27 -4.50 -18.20
CA ALA A 44 -20.37 -4.11 -17.14
C ALA A 44 -18.99 -4.77 -17.39
N PRO A 45 -17.87 -4.15 -17.01
CA PRO A 45 -16.55 -4.78 -17.13
C PRO A 45 -16.65 -6.20 -16.60
N ALA A 46 -16.50 -7.18 -17.47
CA ALA A 46 -16.77 -8.55 -17.11
C ALA A 46 -15.73 -8.96 -16.07
N CYS A 47 -16.19 -9.53 -14.96
CA CYS A 47 -15.26 -10.19 -14.06
C CYS A 47 -14.59 -11.32 -14.83
N ILE A 48 -13.28 -11.19 -15.10
CA ILE A 48 -12.55 -12.17 -15.91
C ILE A 48 -12.47 -13.51 -15.16
N ASN A 49 -12.18 -13.47 -13.85
CA ASN A 49 -12.09 -14.68 -13.05
C ASN A 49 -12.40 -14.40 -11.57
N ARG A 50 -13.65 -14.66 -11.17
CA ARG A 50 -14.09 -14.43 -9.78
C ARG A 50 -13.36 -15.33 -8.78
N ALA A 51 -12.96 -16.55 -9.18
CA ALA A 51 -12.27 -17.49 -8.30
C ALA A 51 -10.85 -17.04 -7.92
N LYS A 52 -10.25 -16.13 -8.71
CA LYS A 52 -8.94 -15.53 -8.46
C LYS A 52 -9.01 -14.15 -7.77
N ALA A 53 -10.21 -13.58 -7.61
CA ALA A 53 -10.34 -12.25 -7.04
C ALA A 53 -9.89 -12.22 -5.58
N GLN A 54 -9.09 -11.22 -5.23
CA GLN A 54 -8.60 -10.94 -3.88
C GLN A 54 -8.65 -9.44 -3.65
N PHE A 55 -9.07 -8.99 -2.48
CA PHE A 55 -8.73 -7.62 -2.05
C PHE A 55 -7.23 -7.52 -1.83
N ILE A 56 -6.67 -6.33 -2.04
CA ILE A 56 -5.25 -6.07 -1.84
C ILE A 56 -5.07 -5.04 -0.72
N VAL A 57 -4.27 -5.40 0.28
CA VAL A 57 -3.68 -4.43 1.21
C VAL A 57 -2.25 -4.19 0.75
N LEU A 58 -2.00 -3.01 0.18
CA LEU A 58 -0.69 -2.61 -0.32
C LEU A 58 0.07 -1.81 0.75
N ALA A 59 1.19 -2.34 1.26
CA ALA A 59 2.18 -1.55 1.97
C ALA A 59 3.13 -0.88 0.97
N THR A 60 3.25 0.43 1.03
CA THR A 60 4.14 1.20 0.16
C THR A 60 4.82 2.31 0.94
N SER A 61 6.12 2.49 0.72
CA SER A 61 6.86 3.65 1.22
C SER A 61 7.71 4.32 0.16
N GLY A 62 7.61 5.65 0.10
CA GLY A 62 8.49 6.52 -0.67
C GLY A 62 9.73 6.96 0.11
N SER A 63 9.80 6.68 1.42
CA SER A 63 11.02 6.87 2.21
C SER A 63 12.11 5.85 1.87
N GLY A 64 11.77 4.81 1.09
CA GLY A 64 12.59 3.61 0.99
C GLY A 64 12.41 2.75 2.22
N ASP A 65 12.87 1.50 2.15
CA ASP A 65 12.82 0.60 3.30
C ASP A 65 13.92 -0.45 3.19
N PRO A 66 14.83 -0.56 4.17
CA PRO A 66 15.90 -1.55 4.17
C PRO A 66 15.41 -2.99 4.47
N ILE A 67 14.14 -3.28 4.18
CA ILE A 67 13.57 -4.64 4.23
C ILE A 67 14.39 -5.61 3.39
N ASN A 68 15.01 -5.12 2.32
CA ASN A 68 15.85 -5.89 1.40
C ASN A 68 17.10 -6.50 2.04
N ALA A 69 17.48 -6.06 3.25
CA ALA A 69 18.61 -6.62 3.97
C ALA A 69 18.22 -7.78 4.89
N ASN A 70 16.99 -7.80 5.41
CA ASN A 70 16.65 -8.61 6.58
C ASN A 70 15.80 -9.85 6.25
N VAL A 71 15.64 -10.21 4.98
CA VAL A 71 14.74 -11.27 4.49
C VAL A 71 15.48 -12.56 4.10
N PRO A 72 14.77 -13.66 3.77
CA PRO A 72 15.37 -14.80 3.09
C PRO A 72 16.24 -14.42 1.89
N GLY A 73 17.35 -15.14 1.69
CA GLY A 73 18.27 -14.93 0.57
C GLY A 73 19.43 -13.97 0.86
N THR A 74 19.30 -13.04 1.81
CA THR A 74 20.36 -12.06 2.12
C THR A 74 21.31 -12.50 3.24
N TYR A 75 20.94 -13.53 3.99
CA TYR A 75 21.77 -14.14 5.04
C TYR A 75 22.68 -15.27 4.53
N ALA A 76 22.58 -15.63 3.24
CA ALA A 76 23.38 -16.69 2.65
C ALA A 76 24.82 -16.23 2.33
N ASP A 77 25.03 -14.94 2.05
CA ASP A 77 26.34 -14.36 1.78
C ASP A 77 26.85 -13.62 3.04
N PRO A 78 27.97 -14.05 3.65
CA PRO A 78 28.51 -13.41 4.85
C PRO A 78 29.07 -12.00 4.61
N LEU A 79 29.20 -11.55 3.36
CA LEU A 79 29.65 -10.20 3.01
C LEU A 79 28.50 -9.18 2.96
N ILE A 80 27.25 -9.62 3.09
CA ILE A 80 26.11 -8.72 3.28
C ILE A 80 26.10 -8.24 4.73
N THR A 81 26.11 -6.92 4.92
CA THR A 81 26.06 -6.29 6.23
C THR A 81 24.64 -6.30 6.78
N HIS A 82 24.49 -6.87 7.97
CA HIS A 82 23.25 -6.87 8.78
C HIS A 82 23.47 -6.07 10.06
N SER A 83 22.39 -5.62 10.69
CA SER A 83 22.49 -5.02 12.03
C SER A 83 23.06 -6.04 13.02
N ALA A 84 23.91 -5.58 13.93
CA ALA A 84 24.44 -6.39 15.02
C ALA A 84 23.44 -6.58 16.19
N ASP A 85 22.26 -5.95 16.12
CA ASP A 85 21.19 -6.16 17.10
C ASP A 85 20.82 -7.65 17.14
N PRO A 86 20.75 -8.29 18.32
CA PRO A 86 20.40 -9.72 18.44
C PRO A 86 19.06 -10.09 17.80
N THR A 87 18.14 -9.12 17.68
CA THR A 87 16.87 -9.32 16.96
C THR A 87 17.05 -9.43 15.45
N MET A 88 18.20 -9.07 14.88
CA MET A 88 18.50 -9.25 13.45
C MET A 88 19.39 -10.47 13.17
N ALA A 89 19.60 -11.32 14.17
CA ALA A 89 20.41 -12.52 14.02
C ALA A 89 19.86 -13.46 12.94
N ALA A 90 20.80 -14.07 12.19
CA ALA A 90 20.51 -15.08 11.19
C ALA A 90 19.79 -16.28 11.84
N THR A 91 18.52 -16.47 11.51
CA THR A 91 17.67 -17.47 12.13
C THR A 91 17.06 -18.38 11.07
N ALA A 92 17.16 -19.70 11.30
CA ALA A 92 16.57 -20.69 10.42
C ALA A 92 15.03 -20.62 10.48
N MET A 93 14.39 -20.73 9.33
CA MET A 93 12.93 -20.81 9.19
C MET A 93 12.54 -21.70 8.02
N THR A 94 11.25 -22.02 7.93
CA THR A 94 10.71 -22.83 6.82
C THR A 94 9.70 -22.00 6.03
N LEU A 95 9.90 -21.92 4.71
CA LEU A 95 8.96 -21.34 3.76
C LEU A 95 8.46 -22.41 2.80
N GLY A 96 7.17 -22.74 2.86
CA GLY A 96 6.59 -23.73 1.95
C GLY A 96 7.26 -25.10 2.03
N GLY A 97 7.65 -25.51 3.24
CA GLY A 97 8.39 -26.76 3.48
C GLY A 97 9.88 -26.71 3.11
N ARG A 98 10.42 -25.58 2.64
CA ARG A 98 11.85 -25.42 2.32
C ARG A 98 12.58 -24.67 3.44
N PRO A 99 13.72 -25.20 3.93
CA PRO A 99 14.54 -24.49 4.90
C PRO A 99 15.17 -23.25 4.26
N THR A 100 15.21 -22.15 5.01
CA THR A 100 15.88 -20.90 4.63
C THR A 100 16.34 -20.16 5.89
N THR A 101 17.06 -19.05 5.71
CA THR A 101 17.57 -18.20 6.80
C THR A 101 17.15 -16.76 6.57
N ALA A 102 16.68 -16.07 7.61
CA ALA A 102 16.31 -14.65 7.60
C ALA A 102 16.59 -14.00 8.96
N ALA A 103 16.24 -12.72 9.13
CA ALA A 103 16.24 -12.09 10.45
C ALA A 103 15.21 -12.75 11.38
N LEU A 104 15.50 -12.83 12.69
CA LEU A 104 14.64 -13.42 13.70
C LEU A 104 13.15 -13.00 13.63
N PRO A 105 12.77 -11.72 13.39
CA PRO A 105 11.36 -11.32 13.29
C PRO A 105 10.55 -12.14 12.30
N TRP A 106 11.12 -12.53 11.16
CA TRP A 106 10.40 -13.30 10.14
C TRP A 106 10.02 -14.69 10.62
N THR A 107 10.79 -15.26 11.54
CA THR A 107 10.51 -16.58 12.12
C THR A 107 9.42 -16.54 13.18
N GLN A 108 9.01 -15.34 13.61
CA GLN A 108 7.93 -15.12 14.58
C GLN A 108 6.55 -15.07 13.90
N LEU A 109 6.50 -14.99 12.57
CA LEU A 109 5.24 -15.15 11.85
C LEU A 109 4.71 -16.58 12.02
N PRO A 110 3.40 -16.77 12.25
CA PRO A 110 2.82 -18.11 12.30
C PRO A 110 3.11 -18.90 11.02
N GLN A 111 3.33 -20.22 11.13
CA GLN A 111 3.63 -21.04 9.96
C GLN A 111 2.52 -20.98 8.89
N SER A 112 1.25 -20.86 9.31
CA SER A 112 0.12 -20.67 8.40
C SER A 112 0.18 -19.38 7.58
N VAL A 113 0.88 -18.36 8.06
CA VAL A 113 1.20 -17.14 7.31
C VAL A 113 2.39 -17.40 6.40
N LEU A 114 3.47 -18.00 6.92
CA LEU A 114 4.69 -18.32 6.16
C LEU A 114 4.43 -19.23 4.95
N ASP A 115 3.51 -20.18 5.07
CA ASP A 115 3.07 -21.08 4.00
C ASP A 115 2.29 -20.37 2.88
N ARG A 116 2.09 -19.05 3.00
CA ARG A 116 1.44 -18.18 2.02
C ARG A 116 2.31 -16.98 1.65
N THR A 117 3.55 -16.93 2.14
CA THR A 117 4.46 -15.78 2.00
C THR A 117 5.48 -16.00 0.89
N THR A 118 5.58 -15.04 -0.01
CA THR A 118 6.62 -14.97 -1.05
C THR A 118 7.48 -13.71 -0.86
N PHE A 119 8.80 -13.87 -0.90
CA PHE A 119 9.75 -12.77 -0.96
C PHE A 119 10.29 -12.62 -2.39
N TRP A 120 10.28 -11.40 -2.91
CA TRP A 120 10.65 -11.09 -4.29
C TRP A 120 11.88 -10.19 -4.31
N HIS A 121 13.02 -10.72 -4.76
CA HIS A 121 14.21 -9.91 -4.99
C HIS A 121 14.11 -9.23 -6.35
N ILE A 122 13.89 -7.92 -6.35
CA ILE A 122 13.66 -7.15 -7.58
C ILE A 122 14.51 -5.88 -7.63
N MET A 123 14.64 -5.32 -8.83
CA MET A 123 15.33 -4.07 -9.09
C MET A 123 14.34 -2.96 -9.39
N THR A 124 14.32 -1.90 -8.59
CA THR A 124 13.48 -0.71 -8.85
C THR A 124 14.17 0.32 -9.74
N ASN A 125 15.48 0.19 -9.97
CA ASN A 125 16.30 1.05 -10.82
C ASN A 125 16.27 2.54 -10.39
N THR A 126 16.05 2.81 -9.10
CA THR A 126 16.09 4.16 -8.57
C THR A 126 16.48 4.20 -7.10
N PRO A 127 17.32 5.16 -6.67
CA PRO A 127 17.61 5.42 -5.26
C PRO A 127 16.94 6.72 -4.75
N VAL A 128 15.89 7.22 -5.42
CA VAL A 128 15.40 8.60 -5.24
C VAL A 128 14.00 8.63 -4.63
N HIS A 129 13.83 9.18 -3.42
CA HIS A 129 12.56 9.13 -2.68
C HIS A 129 11.32 9.57 -3.48
N PRO A 130 11.35 10.72 -4.21
CA PRO A 130 10.20 11.16 -4.98
C PRO A 130 9.82 10.26 -6.17
N LYS A 131 10.59 9.21 -6.49
CA LYS A 131 10.31 8.28 -7.59
C LYS A 131 9.42 7.09 -7.21
N GLN A 132 8.87 7.05 -6.00
CA GLN A 132 7.88 6.02 -5.66
C GLN A 132 6.71 5.91 -6.66
N PRO A 133 6.14 7.01 -7.19
CA PRO A 133 5.13 6.92 -8.24
C PRO A 133 5.62 6.22 -9.51
N ASP A 134 6.88 6.41 -9.90
CA ASP A 134 7.47 5.72 -11.06
C ASP A 134 7.58 4.22 -10.78
N VAL A 135 8.01 3.82 -9.57
CA VAL A 135 8.07 2.41 -9.15
C VAL A 135 6.68 1.77 -9.12
N LEU A 136 5.67 2.48 -8.60
CA LEU A 136 4.28 2.03 -8.63
C LEU A 136 3.74 1.89 -10.06
N LYS A 137 4.29 2.62 -11.03
CA LYS A 137 4.03 2.49 -12.48
C LYS A 137 4.95 1.48 -13.17
N LEU A 138 5.67 0.67 -12.39
CA LEU A 138 6.65 -0.31 -12.86
C LEU A 138 7.72 0.33 -13.75
N MET A 139 8.18 1.53 -13.37
CA MET A 139 9.12 2.36 -14.12
C MET A 139 8.67 2.65 -15.56
N GLY A 140 7.36 2.83 -15.76
CA GLY A 140 6.74 3.12 -17.05
C GLY A 140 6.43 1.89 -17.90
N MET A 141 6.60 0.68 -17.35
CA MET A 141 6.25 -0.59 -18.00
C MET A 141 4.75 -0.92 -17.86
N ALA A 142 4.04 -0.27 -16.94
CA ALA A 142 2.59 -0.39 -16.85
C ALA A 142 1.90 0.33 -18.02
N ALA A 143 0.88 -0.31 -18.60
CA ALA A 143 0.12 0.27 -19.70
C ALA A 143 -0.48 1.63 -19.32
N GLN A 144 -0.45 2.58 -20.26
CA GLN A 144 -1.02 3.93 -20.10
C GLN A 144 -0.45 4.73 -18.91
N ASP A 145 0.78 4.43 -18.48
CA ASP A 145 1.43 5.11 -17.35
C ASP A 145 0.60 4.99 -16.04
N GLU A 146 -0.18 3.91 -15.93
CA GLU A 146 -1.05 3.63 -14.80
C GLU A 146 -0.26 2.99 -13.63
N MET A 147 -0.66 3.26 -12.40
CA MET A 147 -0.07 2.56 -11.25
C MET A 147 -0.58 1.10 -11.18
N LEU A 148 0.30 0.16 -10.82
CA LEU A 148 -0.03 -1.23 -10.50
C LEU A 148 -1.26 -1.36 -9.58
N PRO A 149 -1.38 -0.66 -8.43
CA PRO A 149 -2.58 -0.70 -7.60
C PRO A 149 -3.86 -0.27 -8.34
N SER A 150 -3.77 0.65 -9.31
CA SER A 150 -4.92 1.06 -10.12
C SER A 150 -5.30 0.00 -11.16
N LEU A 151 -4.32 -0.64 -11.81
CA LEU A 151 -4.56 -1.79 -12.71
C LEU A 151 -5.23 -2.96 -11.96
N LEU A 152 -4.70 -3.30 -10.78
CA LEU A 152 -5.30 -4.31 -9.89
C LEU A 152 -6.73 -3.92 -9.53
N ALA A 153 -6.97 -2.68 -9.15
CA ALA A 153 -8.29 -2.23 -8.73
C ALA A 153 -9.32 -2.23 -9.86
N LYS A 154 -8.94 -1.82 -11.08
CA LYS A 154 -9.80 -1.91 -12.28
C LYS A 154 -10.25 -3.34 -12.55
N GLN A 155 -9.34 -4.29 -12.40
CA GLN A 155 -9.61 -5.71 -12.62
C GLN A 155 -10.50 -6.31 -11.52
N LEU A 156 -10.21 -5.97 -10.26
CA LEU A 156 -10.82 -6.60 -9.09
C LEU A 156 -12.21 -6.06 -8.79
N ALA A 157 -12.46 -4.77 -9.02
CA ALA A 157 -13.72 -4.13 -8.71
C ALA A 157 -14.97 -4.84 -9.28
N PRO A 158 -15.04 -5.21 -10.58
CA PRO A 158 -16.18 -5.95 -11.10
C PRO A 158 -16.31 -7.37 -10.51
N CYS A 159 -15.19 -8.00 -10.16
CA CYS A 159 -15.20 -9.34 -9.58
C CYS A 159 -15.69 -9.37 -8.14
N LEU A 160 -15.20 -8.44 -7.32
CA LEU A 160 -15.52 -8.28 -5.91
C LEU A 160 -16.82 -7.49 -5.69
N GLY A 161 -17.31 -6.80 -6.72
CA GLY A 161 -18.53 -5.99 -6.65
C GLY A 161 -18.37 -4.78 -5.72
N THR A 162 -17.16 -4.20 -5.67
CA THR A 162 -16.85 -3.08 -4.78
C THR A 162 -17.65 -1.84 -5.16
N VAL A 163 -17.85 -0.97 -4.18
CA VAL A 163 -18.55 0.31 -4.39
C VAL A 163 -17.87 1.17 -5.45
N GLN A 164 -16.55 1.19 -5.43
CA GLN A 164 -15.73 1.89 -6.40
C GLN A 164 -14.53 1.06 -6.83
N ALA A 165 -14.00 1.39 -8.01
CA ALA A 165 -12.76 0.84 -8.52
C ALA A 165 -11.53 1.65 -8.09
N GLN A 166 -11.70 2.86 -7.54
CA GLN A 166 -10.58 3.70 -7.12
C GLN A 166 -9.93 3.13 -5.85
N PRO A 167 -8.61 2.89 -5.83
CA PRO A 167 -7.88 2.56 -4.61
C PRO A 167 -8.05 3.63 -3.53
N ILE A 168 -7.90 3.25 -2.26
CA ILE A 168 -7.88 4.21 -1.14
C ILE A 168 -6.53 4.16 -0.45
N THR A 169 -5.90 5.32 -0.28
CA THR A 169 -4.70 5.46 0.55
C THR A 169 -5.08 5.90 1.96
N VAL A 170 -4.80 5.08 2.96
CA VAL A 170 -5.01 5.43 4.38
C VAL A 170 -3.70 5.73 5.11
N GLY A 171 -2.57 5.23 4.61
CA GLY A 171 -1.30 5.25 5.34
C GLY A 171 -0.23 6.23 4.86
N ALA A 172 -0.44 6.97 3.78
CA ALA A 172 0.63 7.75 3.16
C ALA A 172 1.25 8.78 4.10
N ASN A 173 2.56 8.69 4.29
CA ASN A 173 3.39 9.61 5.07
C ASN A 173 4.02 10.71 4.21
N SER A 174 3.97 10.58 2.89
CA SER A 174 4.40 11.60 1.94
C SER A 174 3.51 11.63 0.69
N PRO A 175 3.50 12.72 -0.09
CA PRO A 175 2.77 12.75 -1.36
C PRO A 175 3.18 11.65 -2.35
N SER A 176 4.41 11.15 -2.27
CA SER A 176 4.93 10.08 -3.14
C SER A 176 4.31 8.70 -2.88
N GLU A 177 3.68 8.52 -1.71
CA GLU A 177 2.91 7.33 -1.34
C GLU A 177 1.41 7.46 -1.71
N GLY A 178 1.01 8.62 -2.25
CA GLY A 178 -0.32 8.82 -2.81
C GLY A 178 -0.51 7.99 -4.08
N LEU A 179 -1.71 7.43 -4.24
CA LEU A 179 -2.06 6.67 -5.44
C LEU A 179 -2.70 7.56 -6.50
N SER A 180 -2.61 7.14 -7.75
CA SER A 180 -3.39 7.68 -8.86
C SER A 180 -4.27 6.60 -9.48
N PHE A 181 -5.34 7.04 -10.17
CA PHE A 181 -6.25 6.17 -10.91
C PHE A 181 -6.66 6.86 -12.20
N SER A 182 -6.40 6.23 -13.36
CA SER A 182 -6.66 6.80 -14.68
C SER A 182 -6.01 8.19 -14.85
N GLY A 183 -4.76 8.31 -14.39
CA GLY A 183 -3.97 9.54 -14.44
C GLY A 183 -4.35 10.62 -13.43
N GLN A 184 -5.38 10.41 -12.59
CA GLN A 184 -5.80 11.37 -11.56
C GLN A 184 -5.27 10.99 -10.18
N ALA A 185 -4.65 11.92 -9.47
CA ALA A 185 -4.24 11.70 -8.09
C ALA A 185 -5.46 11.49 -7.18
N LEU A 186 -5.38 10.49 -6.31
CA LEU A 186 -6.43 10.15 -5.36
C LEU A 186 -6.18 10.83 -4.01
N PRO A 187 -7.24 11.15 -3.24
CA PRO A 187 -7.09 11.72 -1.92
C PRO A 187 -6.53 10.70 -0.92
N ILE A 188 -5.68 11.17 -0.01
CA ILE A 188 -5.27 10.40 1.18
C ILE A 188 -6.33 10.57 2.25
N ILE A 189 -6.82 9.46 2.81
CA ILE A 189 -7.86 9.41 3.84
C ILE A 189 -7.30 8.73 5.10
N PRO A 190 -6.65 9.48 6.00
CA PRO A 190 -6.08 8.90 7.22
C PRO A 190 -7.15 8.24 8.12
N PRO A 191 -6.79 7.24 8.96
CA PRO A 191 -7.74 6.52 9.80
C PRO A 191 -8.64 7.41 10.66
N LEU A 192 -8.10 8.47 11.26
CA LEU A 192 -8.91 9.42 12.04
C LEU A 192 -9.95 10.15 11.18
N ALA A 193 -9.59 10.54 9.95
CA ALA A 193 -10.50 11.18 9.02
C ALA A 193 -11.60 10.21 8.55
N LEU A 194 -11.24 8.94 8.31
CA LEU A 194 -12.18 7.88 7.97
C LEU A 194 -13.16 7.63 9.12
N LYS A 195 -12.67 7.40 10.34
CA LYS A 195 -13.49 7.23 11.55
C LYS A 195 -14.47 8.38 11.72
N ALA A 196 -13.96 9.62 11.76
CA ALA A 196 -14.78 10.81 11.95
C ALA A 196 -15.85 10.94 10.86
N THR A 197 -15.58 10.43 9.67
CA THR A 197 -16.52 10.45 8.55
C THR A 197 -17.61 9.38 8.67
N LEU A 198 -17.28 8.20 9.22
CA LEU A 198 -18.18 7.06 9.31
C LEU A 198 -19.02 6.99 10.60
N THR A 199 -18.48 7.40 11.75
CA THR A 199 -19.08 7.16 13.08
C THR A 199 -19.88 8.33 13.65
N MET A 200 -20.18 9.37 12.87
CA MET A 200 -20.95 10.52 13.39
C MET A 200 -22.42 10.16 13.66
N PRO A 201 -23.10 10.87 14.59
CA PRO A 201 -24.52 10.65 14.89
C PRO A 201 -25.46 10.80 13.69
N THR A 202 -25.13 11.68 12.74
CA THR A 202 -25.81 11.83 11.44
C THR A 202 -25.03 11.18 10.29
N GLY A 203 -24.04 10.36 10.65
CA GLY A 203 -23.15 9.68 9.72
C GLY A 203 -23.83 8.51 9.00
N PRO A 204 -23.18 8.01 7.94
CA PRO A 204 -23.72 6.93 7.11
C PRO A 204 -24.00 5.67 7.93
N LEU A 205 -23.17 5.35 8.92
CA LEU A 205 -23.33 4.13 9.73
C LEU A 205 -24.46 4.22 10.77
N ALA A 206 -24.79 5.43 11.25
CA ALA A 206 -25.86 5.63 12.23
C ALA A 206 -27.25 5.28 11.67
N ASN A 207 -27.45 5.50 10.37
CA ASN A 207 -28.72 5.23 9.67
C ASN A 207 -28.73 3.92 8.88
N LEU A 208 -27.67 3.09 8.96
CA LEU A 208 -27.53 1.88 8.14
C LEU A 208 -28.71 0.92 8.27
N VAL A 209 -29.25 0.73 9.48
CA VAL A 209 -30.40 -0.17 9.68
C VAL A 209 -31.66 0.39 9.07
N THR A 210 -31.96 1.66 9.29
CA THR A 210 -33.12 2.31 8.65
C THR A 210 -33.01 2.27 7.13
N LEU A 211 -31.83 2.56 6.58
CA LEU A 211 -31.57 2.55 5.14
C LEU A 211 -31.69 1.13 4.56
N ARG A 212 -31.22 0.11 5.28
CA ARG A 212 -31.40 -1.30 4.93
C ARG A 212 -32.88 -1.64 4.90
N ASP A 213 -33.59 -1.42 5.99
CA ASP A 213 -34.97 -1.86 6.16
C ASP A 213 -35.87 -1.21 5.10
N GLN A 214 -35.65 0.08 4.81
CA GLN A 214 -36.31 0.77 3.70
C GLN A 214 -35.99 0.15 2.33
N THR A 215 -34.72 -0.17 2.07
CA THR A 215 -34.30 -0.74 0.77
C THR A 215 -34.83 -2.17 0.60
N LEU A 216 -34.79 -3.00 1.65
CA LEU A 216 -35.35 -4.36 1.63
C LEU A 216 -36.87 -4.35 1.50
N SER A 217 -37.56 -3.39 2.13
CA SER A 217 -39.00 -3.18 1.90
C SER A 217 -39.27 -2.86 0.43
N GLN A 218 -38.55 -1.88 -0.15
CA GLN A 218 -38.71 -1.51 -1.56
C GLN A 218 -38.48 -2.69 -2.52
N ILE A 219 -37.48 -3.52 -2.23
CA ILE A 219 -37.16 -4.72 -3.03
C ILE A 219 -38.22 -5.80 -2.84
N SER A 220 -38.65 -6.06 -1.59
CA SER A 220 -39.74 -6.98 -1.28
C SER A 220 -41.03 -6.58 -1.99
N ASP A 221 -41.38 -5.29 -1.98
CA ASP A 221 -42.57 -4.76 -2.65
C ASP A 221 -42.50 -4.94 -4.18
N LEU A 222 -41.31 -4.79 -4.76
CA LEU A 222 -41.08 -5.01 -6.19
C LEU A 222 -41.22 -6.50 -6.58
N TYR A 223 -40.67 -7.42 -5.79
CA TYR A 223 -40.62 -8.85 -6.09
C TYR A 223 -41.87 -9.63 -5.67
N ARG A 224 -42.59 -9.21 -4.62
CA ARG A 224 -43.88 -9.82 -4.23
C ARG A 224 -44.93 -9.67 -5.33
N ASN A 225 -44.89 -8.55 -6.07
CA ASN A 225 -45.86 -8.24 -7.12
C ASN A 225 -45.49 -8.77 -8.51
N THR A 226 -44.21 -9.13 -8.75
CA THR A 226 -43.74 -9.46 -10.12
C THR A 226 -42.72 -10.61 -10.23
N GLY A 227 -42.32 -11.24 -9.12
CA GLY A 227 -41.20 -12.19 -9.08
C GLY A 227 -41.58 -13.66 -9.31
N ASN A 228 -40.72 -14.38 -10.05
CA ASN A 228 -40.81 -15.84 -10.22
C ASN A 228 -40.24 -16.61 -9.00
N ALA A 229 -40.38 -17.94 -8.99
CA ALA A 229 -39.98 -18.77 -7.84
C ALA A 229 -38.49 -18.62 -7.46
N ALA A 230 -37.58 -18.56 -8.45
CA ALA A 230 -36.15 -18.38 -8.20
C ALA A 230 -35.83 -17.00 -7.60
N GLN A 231 -36.55 -15.96 -8.01
CA GLN A 231 -36.39 -14.61 -7.48
C GLN A 231 -36.92 -14.46 -6.05
N LYS A 232 -37.99 -15.19 -5.71
CA LYS A 232 -38.52 -15.26 -4.34
C LYS A 232 -37.57 -16.03 -3.41
N ALA A 233 -37.01 -17.16 -3.86
CA ALA A 233 -35.98 -17.89 -3.11
C ALA A 233 -34.70 -17.05 -2.88
N TYR A 234 -34.30 -16.24 -3.88
CA TYR A 234 -33.22 -15.27 -3.71
C TYR A 234 -33.57 -14.20 -2.67
N LEU A 235 -34.80 -13.67 -2.68
CA LEU A 235 -35.26 -12.71 -1.67
C LEU A 235 -35.23 -13.31 -0.25
N ASP A 236 -35.63 -14.58 -0.10
CA ASP A 236 -35.61 -15.27 1.20
C ASP A 236 -34.18 -15.47 1.71
N SER A 237 -33.21 -15.73 0.81
CA SER A 237 -31.78 -15.76 1.17
C SER A 237 -31.26 -14.40 1.65
N LEU A 238 -31.78 -13.29 1.10
CA LEU A 238 -31.45 -11.94 1.55
C LEU A 238 -32.05 -11.63 2.94
N ILE A 239 -33.17 -12.26 3.31
CA ILE A 239 -33.76 -12.11 4.65
C ILE A 239 -32.91 -12.84 5.69
N ALA A 240 -32.40 -14.04 5.39
CA ALA A 240 -31.47 -14.77 6.25
C ALA A 240 -30.15 -13.99 6.49
N SER A 241 -29.63 -13.30 5.47
CA SER A 241 -28.46 -12.41 5.64
C SER A 241 -28.69 -11.23 6.59
N GLN A 242 -29.94 -10.89 6.95
CA GLN A 242 -30.21 -9.73 7.80
C GLN A 242 -29.69 -9.89 9.23
N SER A 243 -29.69 -11.10 9.80
CA SER A 243 -29.11 -11.35 11.13
C SER A 243 -27.60 -11.27 11.10
N GLU A 244 -26.96 -11.79 10.05
CA GLU A 244 -25.51 -11.74 9.85
C GLU A 244 -25.01 -10.29 9.67
N ILE A 245 -25.73 -9.48 8.88
CA ILE A 245 -25.40 -8.07 8.65
C ILE A 245 -25.53 -7.22 9.94
N ARG A 246 -26.43 -7.56 10.87
CA ARG A 246 -26.55 -6.83 12.15
C ARG A 246 -25.30 -6.98 13.01
N ASN A 247 -24.70 -8.17 13.04
CA ASN A 247 -23.50 -8.45 13.80
C ASN A 247 -22.29 -7.75 13.16
N ILE A 248 -22.16 -7.86 11.82
CA ILE A 248 -21.12 -7.15 11.05
C ILE A 248 -21.14 -5.64 11.33
N ARG A 249 -22.32 -5.01 11.43
CA ARG A 249 -22.43 -3.57 11.73
C ARG A 249 -21.90 -3.21 13.12
N GLN A 250 -22.22 -4.01 14.15
CA GLN A 250 -21.76 -3.72 15.52
C GLN A 250 -20.24 -3.89 15.61
N ASP A 251 -19.69 -4.94 15.02
CA ASP A 251 -18.26 -5.21 15.00
C ASP A 251 -17.49 -4.17 14.19
N LEU A 252 -18.06 -3.70 13.07
CA LEU A 252 -17.51 -2.62 12.25
C LEU A 252 -17.51 -1.29 13.00
N LEU A 253 -18.61 -0.95 13.70
CA LEU A 253 -18.67 0.26 14.53
C LEU A 253 -17.71 0.19 15.71
N ALA A 254 -17.59 -0.96 16.38
CA ALA A 254 -16.61 -1.18 17.44
C ALA A 254 -15.18 -1.02 16.91
N SER A 255 -14.87 -1.62 15.76
CA SER A 255 -13.58 -1.49 15.07
C SER A 255 -13.27 -0.04 14.70
N LEU A 256 -14.21 0.69 14.10
CA LEU A 256 -13.99 2.10 13.74
C LEU A 256 -13.86 3.00 14.96
N THR A 257 -14.58 2.72 16.05
CA THR A 257 -14.47 3.51 17.29
C THR A 257 -13.18 3.24 18.07
N SER A 258 -12.56 2.06 17.86
CA SER A 258 -11.25 1.72 18.43
C SER A 258 -10.09 2.53 17.84
N ILE A 259 -10.20 3.00 16.59
CA ILE A 259 -9.20 3.87 15.95
C ILE A 259 -8.98 5.15 16.78
N LYS A 260 -7.77 5.35 17.33
CA LYS A 260 -7.43 6.52 18.17
C LYS A 260 -6.42 7.48 17.51
N ASP A 261 -5.75 7.04 16.45
CA ASP A 261 -4.67 7.77 15.81
C ASP A 261 -4.56 7.36 14.32
N ASN A 262 -3.44 7.72 13.67
CA ASN A 262 -3.12 7.31 12.30
C ASN A 262 -1.95 6.29 12.26
N SER A 263 -1.68 5.60 13.38
CA SER A 263 -0.62 4.59 13.47
C SER A 263 -0.87 3.42 12.51
N VAL A 264 0.14 2.57 12.30
CA VAL A 264 0.03 1.36 11.48
C VAL A 264 -1.11 0.47 11.96
N ALA A 265 -1.30 0.32 13.28
CA ALA A 265 -2.41 -0.43 13.85
C ALA A 265 -3.77 0.16 13.43
N SER A 266 -3.93 1.48 13.52
CA SER A 266 -5.14 2.17 13.07
C SER A 266 -5.36 2.08 11.56
N GLN A 267 -4.28 2.05 10.76
CA GLN A 267 -4.34 1.84 9.31
C GLN A 267 -4.82 0.42 8.97
N ILE A 268 -4.33 -0.61 9.67
CA ILE A 268 -4.78 -2.00 9.52
C ILE A 268 -6.27 -2.10 9.83
N THR A 269 -6.72 -1.57 10.97
CA THR A 269 -8.14 -1.56 11.34
C THR A 269 -9.00 -0.85 10.29
N ALA A 270 -8.53 0.30 9.76
CA ALA A 270 -9.21 1.03 8.70
C ALA A 270 -9.28 0.23 7.39
N ALA A 271 -8.21 -0.45 6.99
CA ALA A 271 -8.16 -1.26 5.78
C ALA A 271 -9.14 -2.45 5.87
N ILE A 272 -9.15 -3.17 7.00
CA ILE A 272 -10.07 -4.29 7.21
C ILE A 272 -11.52 -3.80 7.21
N ALA A 273 -11.81 -2.68 7.87
CA ALA A 273 -13.14 -2.06 7.84
C ALA A 273 -13.59 -1.73 6.40
N LEU A 274 -12.71 -1.14 5.56
CA LEU A 274 -13.01 -0.85 4.16
C LEU A 274 -13.27 -2.11 3.33
N ILE A 275 -12.56 -3.21 3.61
CA ILE A 275 -12.75 -4.51 2.96
C ILE A 275 -14.07 -5.14 3.38
N GLN A 276 -14.37 -5.19 4.68
CA GLN A 276 -15.65 -5.71 5.20
C GLN A 276 -16.85 -4.89 4.68
N MET A 277 -16.64 -3.59 4.41
CA MET A 277 -17.63 -2.74 3.78
C MET A 277 -17.69 -2.86 2.24
N ASN A 278 -16.81 -3.66 1.63
CA ASN A 278 -16.65 -3.83 0.19
C ASN A 278 -16.48 -2.49 -0.57
N VAL A 279 -15.76 -1.53 0.01
CA VAL A 279 -15.66 -0.16 -0.54
C VAL A 279 -14.78 -0.12 -1.78
N THR A 280 -13.56 -0.66 -1.68
CA THR A 280 -12.54 -0.60 -2.72
C THR A 280 -11.75 -1.91 -2.75
N PRO A 281 -11.28 -2.35 -3.92
CA PRO A 281 -10.51 -3.59 -4.03
C PRO A 281 -9.07 -3.45 -3.51
N VAL A 282 -8.52 -2.23 -3.46
CA VAL A 282 -7.12 -1.97 -3.09
C VAL A 282 -7.04 -0.87 -2.04
N ILE A 283 -6.44 -1.17 -0.89
CA ILE A 283 -6.17 -0.20 0.19
C ILE A 283 -4.66 -0.08 0.39
N ALA A 284 -4.13 1.13 0.31
CA ALA A 284 -2.72 1.40 0.60
C ALA A 284 -2.49 1.86 2.05
N ILE A 285 -1.58 1.18 2.72
CA ILE A 285 -1.07 1.45 4.07
C ILE A 285 0.43 1.73 4.02
N HIS A 286 0.99 2.19 5.14
CA HIS A 286 2.43 2.36 5.32
C HIS A 286 2.88 1.47 6.49
N ILE A 287 3.82 0.57 6.24
CA ILE A 287 4.49 -0.22 7.28
C ILE A 287 5.98 0.15 7.21
N PRO A 288 6.55 0.77 8.25
CA PRO A 288 7.93 1.21 8.23
C PRO A 288 8.88 0.03 8.46
N PHE A 289 9.99 -0.03 7.70
CA PHE A 289 11.06 -1.02 7.87
C PHE A 289 12.44 -0.37 8.05
N GLY A 290 12.50 0.91 8.37
CA GLY A 290 13.71 1.69 8.58
C GLY A 290 13.63 3.05 7.91
N GLY A 291 12.86 3.17 6.83
CA GLY A 291 12.71 4.41 6.09
C GLY A 291 14.02 4.89 5.45
N ASP A 292 14.17 6.23 5.41
CA ASP A 292 15.41 6.89 5.02
C ASP A 292 16.50 6.61 6.06
N ASN A 293 17.54 5.89 5.64
CA ASN A 293 18.57 5.36 6.52
C ASN A 293 19.90 6.12 6.49
N HIS A 294 19.99 7.29 5.83
CA HIS A 294 21.24 8.05 5.69
C HIS A 294 21.97 8.35 7.02
N ASN A 295 21.25 8.36 8.15
CA ASN A 295 21.78 8.61 9.49
C ASN A 295 21.45 7.48 10.48
N ASP A 296 21.31 6.24 10.01
CA ASP A 296 20.94 5.11 10.86
C ASP A 296 22.18 4.42 11.45
N ALA A 297 22.77 5.05 12.45
CA ALA A 297 23.95 4.54 13.16
C ALA A 297 23.72 3.09 13.64
N ALA A 298 24.66 2.20 13.29
CA ALA A 298 24.58 0.77 13.58
C ALA A 298 23.29 0.07 13.10
N LEU A 299 22.57 0.66 12.15
CA LEU A 299 21.29 0.15 11.61
C LEU A 299 20.22 -0.04 12.70
N GLY A 300 20.24 0.81 13.73
CA GLY A 300 19.36 0.65 14.88
C GLY A 300 17.88 0.95 14.58
N ASN A 301 17.60 1.91 13.71
CA ASN A 301 16.24 2.20 13.27
C ASN A 301 15.69 1.11 12.35
N GLU A 302 16.51 0.63 11.42
CA GLU A 302 16.23 -0.54 10.59
C GLU A 302 15.85 -1.75 11.45
N ALA A 303 16.65 -2.09 12.47
CA ALA A 303 16.37 -3.21 13.36
C ALA A 303 15.02 -3.03 14.09
N ARG A 304 14.82 -1.90 14.77
CA ARG A 304 13.57 -1.60 15.49
C ARG A 304 12.35 -1.64 14.59
N GLN A 305 12.45 -1.01 13.42
CA GLN A 305 11.32 -0.91 12.50
C GLN A 305 11.05 -2.24 11.81
N THR A 306 12.07 -3.06 11.51
CA THR A 306 11.88 -4.44 11.04
C THR A 306 11.11 -5.28 12.06
N VAL A 307 11.48 -5.24 13.35
CA VAL A 307 10.72 -5.92 14.41
C VAL A 307 9.25 -5.46 14.42
N SER A 308 9.01 -4.16 14.46
CA SER A 308 7.64 -3.62 14.52
C SER A 308 6.85 -3.82 13.23
N GLY A 309 7.51 -3.84 12.08
CA GLY A 309 6.92 -4.01 10.75
C GLY A 309 6.46 -5.44 10.53
N VAL A 310 7.29 -6.43 10.88
CA VAL A 310 6.89 -7.84 10.84
C VAL A 310 5.76 -8.12 11.85
N ALA A 311 5.82 -7.53 13.05
CA ALA A 311 4.71 -7.63 14.01
C ALA A 311 3.41 -6.99 13.48
N SER A 312 3.50 -5.91 12.72
CA SER A 312 2.34 -5.28 12.06
C SER A 312 1.75 -6.17 10.97
N ILE A 313 2.59 -6.86 10.19
CA ILE A 313 2.13 -7.88 9.23
C ILE A 313 1.43 -9.03 9.97
N ALA A 314 2.01 -9.53 11.07
CA ALA A 314 1.39 -10.57 11.89
C ALA A 314 0.00 -10.15 12.41
N SER A 315 -0.11 -8.91 12.90
CA SER A 315 -1.37 -8.32 13.36
C SER A 315 -2.41 -8.22 12.24
N LEU A 316 -2.02 -7.74 11.05
CA LEU A 316 -2.90 -7.70 9.88
C LEU A 316 -3.42 -9.11 9.54
N MET A 317 -2.53 -10.09 9.42
CA MET A 317 -2.93 -11.45 9.05
C MET A 317 -3.81 -12.12 10.11
N SER A 318 -3.55 -11.87 11.40
CA SER A 318 -4.38 -12.35 12.51
C SER A 318 -5.79 -11.74 12.51
N GLN A 319 -5.88 -10.43 12.28
CA GLN A 319 -7.18 -9.75 12.20
C GLN A 319 -7.97 -10.16 10.96
N LEU A 320 -7.30 -10.39 9.81
CA LEU A 320 -7.93 -10.97 8.62
C LEU A 320 -8.47 -12.37 8.89
N ALA A 321 -7.72 -13.22 9.61
CA ALA A 321 -8.20 -14.55 10.00
C ALA A 321 -9.42 -14.48 10.92
N SER A 322 -9.38 -13.60 11.92
CA SER A 322 -10.49 -13.36 12.85
C SER A 322 -11.76 -12.86 12.13
N ALA A 323 -11.58 -12.12 11.04
CA ALA A 323 -12.66 -11.64 10.19
C ALA A 323 -13.13 -12.64 9.10
N GLY A 324 -12.53 -13.83 9.01
CA GLY A 324 -12.85 -14.80 7.95
C GLY A 324 -12.37 -14.40 6.55
N LEU A 325 -11.36 -13.53 6.47
CA LEU A 325 -10.88 -12.90 5.23
C LEU A 325 -9.55 -13.46 4.72
N SER A 326 -8.94 -14.46 5.39
CA SER A 326 -7.61 -14.98 5.04
C SER A 326 -7.44 -15.46 3.59
N ASP A 327 -8.51 -16.00 2.99
CA ASP A 327 -8.53 -16.48 1.60
C ASP A 327 -9.12 -15.47 0.61
N GLN A 328 -9.44 -14.27 1.08
CA GLN A 328 -10.03 -13.19 0.27
C GLN A 328 -9.11 -11.98 0.13
N VAL A 329 -8.05 -11.90 0.94
CA VAL A 329 -7.17 -10.74 1.00
C VAL A 329 -5.72 -11.18 0.77
N THR A 330 -5.03 -10.43 -0.08
CA THR A 330 -3.59 -10.52 -0.27
C THR A 330 -2.94 -9.27 0.31
N PHE A 331 -1.96 -9.45 1.18
CA PHE A 331 -1.01 -8.40 1.54
C PHE A 331 0.09 -8.34 0.46
N MET A 332 0.44 -7.13 0.04
CA MET A 332 1.50 -6.88 -0.94
C MET A 332 2.35 -5.71 -0.48
N SER A 333 3.68 -5.77 -0.65
CA SER A 333 4.55 -4.60 -0.48
C SER A 333 5.24 -4.18 -1.79
N LEU A 334 5.42 -2.88 -1.99
CA LEU A 334 6.24 -2.33 -3.07
C LEU A 334 6.78 -0.96 -2.66
N ASN A 335 8.07 -0.88 -2.37
CA ASN A 335 8.75 0.32 -1.88
C ASN A 335 9.73 0.86 -2.93
N VAL A 336 10.14 2.13 -2.78
CA VAL A 336 10.91 2.82 -3.84
C VAL A 336 12.30 2.23 -4.06
N PHE A 337 12.95 1.77 -2.99
CA PHE A 337 14.24 1.09 -3.00
C PHE A 337 14.50 0.44 -1.63
N GLY A 338 15.51 -0.42 -1.59
CA GLY A 338 16.15 -0.86 -0.35
C GLY A 338 17.43 -0.10 -0.04
N ARG A 339 18.21 -0.57 0.93
CA ARG A 339 19.55 -0.04 1.23
C ARG A 339 20.66 -0.81 0.53
N THR A 340 21.83 -0.20 0.42
CA THR A 340 23.04 -0.92 -0.01
C THR A 340 23.39 -2.02 0.97
N LEU A 341 24.04 -3.09 0.52
CA LEU A 341 24.19 -4.31 1.33
C LEU A 341 25.64 -4.68 1.63
N GLY A 342 26.60 -4.17 0.87
CA GLY A 342 27.99 -4.60 0.96
C GLY A 342 28.69 -4.23 2.27
N PRO A 343 29.92 -4.74 2.48
CA PRO A 343 30.63 -4.68 3.76
C PRO A 343 30.89 -3.28 4.34
N ARG A 344 30.75 -2.23 3.51
CA ARG A 344 30.98 -0.84 3.92
C ARG A 344 29.72 -0.16 4.47
N ASN A 345 28.55 -0.82 4.42
CA ASN A 345 27.30 -0.21 4.85
C ASN A 345 26.94 -0.57 6.29
N THR A 346 27.63 0.03 7.25
CA THR A 346 27.41 -0.19 8.69
C THR A 346 26.43 0.78 9.33
N ASP A 347 26.11 1.90 8.65
CA ASP A 347 25.31 3.01 9.21
C ASP A 347 24.19 3.49 8.27
N GLY A 348 23.75 2.65 7.33
CA GLY A 348 22.62 2.95 6.45
C GLY A 348 22.87 4.05 5.40
N ARG A 349 24.14 4.38 5.11
CA ARG A 349 24.49 5.63 4.41
C ARG A 349 23.97 5.76 2.97
N GLN A 350 23.48 4.70 2.32
CA GLN A 350 23.11 4.72 0.91
C GLN A 350 21.91 3.85 0.57
N HIS A 351 21.19 4.29 -0.46
CA HIS A 351 20.08 3.58 -1.09
C HIS A 351 20.57 2.69 -2.23
N ASN A 352 19.88 1.57 -2.44
CA ASN A 352 20.23 0.61 -3.47
C ASN A 352 19.25 0.65 -4.64
N PRO A 353 19.65 1.18 -5.80
CA PRO A 353 18.80 1.16 -7.00
C PRO A 353 18.70 -0.23 -7.62
N ASN A 354 19.65 -1.12 -7.32
CA ASN A 354 19.78 -2.43 -7.93
C ASN A 354 19.00 -3.51 -7.16
N HIS A 355 18.55 -3.24 -5.94
CA HIS A 355 17.89 -4.24 -5.11
C HIS A 355 16.87 -3.64 -4.13
N GLN A 356 15.65 -4.16 -4.20
CA GLN A 356 14.58 -4.01 -3.24
C GLN A 356 13.92 -5.38 -3.07
N VAL A 357 13.25 -5.58 -1.92
CA VAL A 357 12.45 -6.79 -1.70
C VAL A 357 10.99 -6.44 -1.52
N SER A 358 10.16 -7.00 -2.39
CA SER A 358 8.70 -6.99 -2.25
C SER A 358 8.21 -8.28 -1.57
N ILE A 359 7.09 -8.19 -0.88
CA ILE A 359 6.49 -9.32 -0.15
C ILE A 359 5.06 -9.48 -0.61
N THR A 360 4.63 -10.71 -0.86
CA THR A 360 3.22 -11.05 -1.06
C THR A 360 2.81 -12.13 -0.08
N ILE A 361 1.67 -11.96 0.58
CA ILE A 361 1.08 -12.95 1.49
C ILE A 361 -0.37 -13.15 1.11
N GLY A 362 -0.74 -14.34 0.65
CA GLY A 362 -2.12 -14.63 0.24
C GLY A 362 -2.26 -15.87 -0.64
N LYS A 363 -3.51 -16.30 -0.84
CA LYS A 363 -3.88 -17.53 -1.57
C LYS A 363 -3.25 -17.67 -2.97
N PRO A 364 -3.14 -16.61 -3.80
CA PRO A 364 -2.68 -16.78 -5.18
C PRO A 364 -1.19 -17.13 -5.30
N PHE A 365 -0.41 -16.93 -4.24
CA PHE A 365 1.04 -17.03 -4.29
C PHE A 365 1.54 -18.30 -3.59
N LYS A 366 2.43 -19.02 -4.26
CA LYS A 366 3.12 -20.16 -3.66
C LYS A 366 4.21 -19.62 -2.73
N PRO A 367 4.35 -20.15 -1.51
CA PRO A 367 5.37 -19.68 -0.58
C PRO A 367 6.77 -19.92 -1.11
N GLY A 368 7.70 -19.01 -0.80
CA GLY A 368 9.11 -19.15 -1.16
C GLY A 368 9.83 -17.84 -1.43
N VAL A 369 10.97 -17.96 -2.10
CA VAL A 369 11.82 -16.85 -2.54
C VAL A 369 11.85 -16.86 -4.06
N ILE A 370 11.55 -15.72 -4.68
CA ILE A 370 11.65 -15.50 -6.12
C ILE A 370 12.75 -14.48 -6.39
N GLY A 371 13.63 -14.84 -7.33
CA GLY A 371 14.88 -14.17 -7.56
C GLY A 371 15.92 -14.46 -6.48
N ALA A 372 17.02 -13.71 -6.53
CA ALA A 372 18.11 -13.78 -5.58
C ALA A 372 18.86 -12.45 -5.59
N VAL A 373 19.77 -12.30 -4.63
CA VAL A 373 20.68 -11.15 -4.51
C VAL A 373 22.12 -11.60 -4.74
N GLY A 374 22.93 -10.76 -5.38
CA GLY A 374 24.36 -11.05 -5.57
C GLY A 374 25.16 -9.80 -5.97
N PRO A 375 26.50 -9.90 -6.11
CA PRO A 375 27.36 -8.75 -6.34
C PRO A 375 27.03 -7.99 -7.64
N VAL A 376 26.80 -6.68 -7.55
CA VAL A 376 26.53 -5.79 -8.68
C VAL A 376 27.17 -4.42 -8.43
N ALA A 377 27.98 -3.95 -9.37
CA ALA A 377 28.57 -2.59 -9.36
C ALA A 377 29.30 -2.19 -8.05
N GLY A 378 29.96 -3.15 -7.39
CA GLY A 378 30.67 -2.91 -6.13
C GLY A 378 29.80 -2.92 -4.87
N ASP A 379 28.52 -3.26 -5.01
CA ASP A 379 27.55 -3.55 -3.96
C ASP A 379 26.80 -4.85 -4.31
N TYR A 380 25.52 -4.98 -3.95
CA TYR A 380 24.66 -6.10 -4.29
C TYR A 380 23.42 -5.63 -5.05
N GLY A 381 22.93 -6.47 -5.96
CA GLY A 381 21.76 -6.23 -6.79
C GLY A 381 20.89 -7.48 -6.89
N ALA A 382 19.65 -7.30 -7.36
CA ALA A 382 18.84 -8.41 -7.82
C ALA A 382 19.53 -9.14 -8.99
N LEU A 383 19.44 -10.46 -9.01
CA LEU A 383 19.93 -11.29 -10.11
C LEU A 383 18.82 -11.58 -11.13
N ALA A 384 19.20 -12.06 -12.31
CA ALA A 384 18.25 -12.56 -13.30
C ALA A 384 17.42 -13.72 -12.72
N ILE A 385 16.17 -13.86 -13.16
CA ILE A 385 15.20 -14.85 -12.65
C ILE A 385 14.89 -15.86 -13.75
N ASN A 386 14.91 -17.14 -13.39
CA ASN A 386 14.35 -18.20 -14.22
C ASN A 386 12.83 -18.24 -14.03
N SER A 387 12.05 -17.85 -15.05
CA SER A 387 10.60 -17.68 -14.99
C SER A 387 9.83 -18.97 -14.69
N GLN A 388 10.41 -20.13 -15.04
CA GLN A 388 9.78 -21.44 -14.81
C GLN A 388 9.89 -21.89 -13.35
N THR A 389 10.99 -21.54 -12.68
CA THR A 389 11.31 -22.03 -11.33
C THR A 389 11.23 -20.93 -10.26
N GLY A 390 11.28 -19.67 -10.66
CA GLY A 390 11.44 -18.51 -9.80
C GLY A 390 12.86 -18.31 -9.26
N ALA A 391 13.82 -19.19 -9.57
CA ALA A 391 15.17 -19.13 -9.02
C ALA A 391 15.97 -17.94 -9.59
N GLY A 392 16.74 -17.25 -8.73
CA GLY A 392 17.67 -16.22 -9.16
C GLY A 392 19.06 -16.75 -9.51
N GLY A 393 19.68 -16.25 -10.59
CA GLY A 393 21.04 -16.62 -10.98
C GLY A 393 21.38 -16.27 -12.44
N ALA A 394 22.61 -16.56 -12.85
CA ALA A 394 23.14 -16.20 -14.17
C ALA A 394 22.41 -16.83 -15.38
N GLY A 395 21.59 -17.86 -15.15
CA GLY A 395 20.81 -18.56 -16.19
C GLY A 395 19.32 -18.16 -16.26
N GLY A 396 18.93 -17.04 -15.66
CA GLY A 396 17.56 -16.54 -15.72
C GLY A 396 17.20 -15.94 -17.09
N ASP A 397 15.99 -16.18 -17.56
CA ASP A 397 15.40 -15.62 -18.78
C ASP A 397 14.74 -14.24 -18.56
N ILE A 398 14.52 -13.85 -17.31
CA ILE A 398 14.14 -12.49 -16.92
C ILE A 398 15.41 -11.79 -16.41
N ASP A 399 15.90 -10.79 -17.13
CA ASP A 399 17.05 -9.99 -16.68
C ASP A 399 16.73 -9.20 -15.39
N ALA A 400 17.78 -8.79 -14.67
CA ALA A 400 17.65 -8.06 -13.42
C ALA A 400 16.80 -6.77 -13.55
N GLY A 401 16.95 -6.01 -14.64
CA GLY A 401 16.19 -4.77 -14.88
C GLY A 401 14.71 -5.02 -15.19
N SER A 402 14.38 -6.21 -15.67
CA SER A 402 13.02 -6.65 -15.99
C SER A 402 12.27 -7.29 -14.81
N THR A 403 12.93 -7.44 -13.64
CA THR A 403 12.34 -8.10 -12.46
C THR A 403 11.14 -7.34 -11.87
N LEU A 404 11.17 -6.00 -11.80
CA LEU A 404 10.03 -5.20 -11.32
C LEU A 404 8.81 -5.35 -12.24
N ALA A 405 8.99 -5.30 -13.55
CA ALA A 405 7.91 -5.52 -14.51
C ALA A 405 7.35 -6.94 -14.39
N SER A 406 8.21 -7.93 -14.19
CA SER A 406 7.83 -9.34 -14.00
C SER A 406 7.05 -9.57 -12.70
N PHE A 407 7.39 -8.86 -11.63
CA PHE A 407 6.60 -8.82 -10.40
C PHE A 407 5.19 -8.25 -10.67
N GLY A 408 5.10 -7.13 -11.38
CA GLY A 408 3.81 -6.54 -11.78
C GLY A 408 2.95 -7.49 -12.63
N LYS A 409 3.56 -8.15 -13.63
CA LYS A 409 2.90 -9.19 -14.45
C LYS A 409 2.34 -10.33 -13.61
N THR A 410 3.16 -10.82 -12.67
CA THR A 410 2.78 -11.97 -11.84
C THR A 410 1.66 -11.62 -10.87
N THR A 411 1.69 -10.43 -10.27
CA THR A 411 0.63 -9.96 -9.36
C THR A 411 -0.69 -9.69 -10.08
N LEU A 412 -0.66 -9.19 -11.32
CA LEU A 412 -1.86 -9.03 -12.16
C LEU A 412 -2.43 -10.39 -12.60
N ALA A 413 -1.58 -11.33 -13.01
CA ALA A 413 -1.99 -12.69 -13.36
C ALA A 413 -2.59 -13.46 -12.17
N ALA A 414 -2.07 -13.22 -10.97
CA ALA A 414 -2.56 -13.79 -9.72
C ALA A 414 -4.03 -13.41 -9.43
N VAL A 415 -4.45 -12.20 -9.81
CA VAL A 415 -5.85 -11.74 -9.69
C VAL A 415 -6.69 -11.96 -10.95
N GLY A 416 -6.17 -12.72 -11.92
CA GLY A 416 -6.89 -13.15 -13.11
C GLY A 416 -6.87 -12.18 -14.29
N LEU A 417 -5.98 -11.18 -14.28
CA LEU A 417 -5.72 -10.36 -15.47
C LEU A 417 -4.75 -11.06 -16.42
N ASP A 418 -4.86 -10.81 -17.72
CA ASP A 418 -3.88 -11.30 -18.69
C ASP A 418 -2.53 -10.56 -18.51
N SER A 419 -1.43 -11.31 -18.49
CA SER A 419 -0.08 -10.78 -18.31
C SER A 419 0.35 -9.80 -19.41
N SER A 420 -0.28 -9.87 -20.59
CA SER A 420 -0.05 -8.94 -21.71
C SER A 420 -0.45 -7.50 -21.40
N THR A 421 -1.22 -7.25 -20.33
CA THR A 421 -1.57 -5.89 -19.88
C THR A 421 -0.35 -5.08 -19.40
N VAL A 422 0.80 -5.73 -19.19
CA VAL A 422 2.08 -5.10 -18.80
C VAL A 422 3.11 -5.14 -19.95
N ASP A 423 2.73 -5.54 -21.17
CA ASP A 423 3.65 -5.65 -22.31
C ASP A 423 3.85 -4.34 -23.10
N ALA A 424 3.58 -3.19 -22.48
CA ALA A 424 4.05 -1.93 -23.06
C ALA A 424 5.59 -1.91 -22.99
N SER A 425 6.24 -1.93 -24.16
CA SER A 425 7.69 -1.76 -24.28
C SER A 425 8.15 -0.55 -23.46
N PRO A 426 9.37 -0.57 -22.86
CA PRO A 426 9.87 0.56 -22.10
C PRO A 426 9.76 1.81 -22.96
N SER A 427 9.10 2.84 -22.42
CA SER A 427 9.05 4.15 -23.05
C SER A 427 10.49 4.53 -23.45
N PRO A 428 10.74 5.03 -24.67
CA PRO A 428 12.09 5.34 -25.17
C PRO A 428 12.85 6.37 -24.31
N ASN A 429 12.19 6.96 -23.30
CA ASN A 429 12.78 7.86 -22.32
C ASN A 429 13.46 7.15 -21.12
N TYR A 430 13.30 5.85 -20.94
CA TYR A 430 13.94 5.08 -19.86
C TYR A 430 14.96 4.09 -20.44
N SER A 431 16.16 4.60 -20.75
CA SER A 431 17.33 3.76 -21.04
C SER A 431 18.34 3.88 -19.88
N PRO A 432 18.75 2.78 -19.22
CA PRO A 432 19.64 2.80 -18.05
C PRO A 432 21.08 3.23 -18.35
N HIS A 433 21.42 3.56 -19.60
CA HIS A 433 22.79 3.76 -20.07
C HIS A 433 23.21 5.20 -20.36
N ARG A 434 22.44 6.23 -20.03
CA ARG A 434 22.92 7.61 -20.23
C ARG A 434 23.91 8.02 -19.13
N ARG A 435 25.17 7.55 -19.26
CA ARG A 435 26.32 8.14 -18.56
C ARG A 435 26.31 9.64 -18.81
N LEU A 436 26.40 10.43 -17.75
CA LEU A 436 26.65 11.86 -17.79
C LEU A 436 27.92 12.10 -18.63
N ARG A 437 27.77 12.69 -19.82
CA ARG A 437 28.91 13.27 -20.52
C ARG A 437 29.19 14.66 -19.93
N PRO A 438 30.44 15.02 -19.61
CA PRO A 438 30.78 16.38 -19.21
C PRO A 438 30.65 17.28 -20.43
N SER A 439 29.82 18.32 -20.39
CA SER A 439 29.79 19.34 -21.46
C SER A 439 30.85 20.41 -21.18
N HIS A 440 31.96 20.34 -21.91
CA HIS A 440 32.82 21.50 -22.16
C HIS A 440 32.16 22.37 -23.25
N ARG A 441 31.69 23.57 -22.88
CA ARG A 441 31.78 24.84 -23.62
C ARG A 441 30.80 25.84 -23.04
N GLY A 442 31.32 26.97 -22.57
CA GLY A 442 30.52 28.10 -22.11
C GLY A 442 29.80 28.79 -23.26
N HIS A 443 28.72 29.49 -22.92
CA HIS A 443 28.42 30.82 -23.43
C HIS A 443 27.31 31.45 -22.58
N LEU A 444 27.59 32.65 -22.07
CA LEU A 444 26.64 33.61 -21.52
C LEU A 444 25.57 33.95 -22.55
N VAL A 445 24.28 33.81 -22.23
CA VAL A 445 23.20 34.70 -22.71
C VAL A 445 22.08 34.80 -21.67
N ALA A 446 21.51 36.00 -21.58
CA ALA A 446 20.63 36.57 -20.57
C ALA A 446 19.26 35.89 -20.36
N TYR A 447 18.80 35.91 -19.10
CA TYR A 447 17.43 35.60 -18.71
C TYR A 447 16.50 36.80 -18.90
N GLY A 448 15.47 36.63 -19.74
CA GLY A 448 14.32 37.53 -19.83
C GLY A 448 13.03 36.82 -19.43
N ARG A 449 12.44 37.28 -18.32
CA ARG A 449 11.01 37.28 -17.92
C ARG A 449 10.14 36.05 -18.25
N PHE A 450 9.69 35.34 -17.21
CA PHE A 450 8.31 34.83 -17.13
C PHE A 450 7.76 34.86 -15.69
N SER A 451 6.45 35.06 -15.62
CA SER A 451 5.62 35.55 -14.50
C SER A 451 5.65 34.80 -13.18
N LEU A 452 5.50 35.59 -12.11
CA LEU A 452 5.04 35.18 -10.78
C LEU A 452 3.63 34.58 -10.82
N VAL A 453 3.49 33.35 -10.35
CA VAL A 453 2.24 32.86 -9.72
C VAL A 453 2.58 32.57 -8.26
N LYS A 454 1.95 33.31 -7.36
CA LYS A 454 2.09 33.23 -5.90
C LYS A 454 1.60 31.87 -5.39
N TYR A 455 2.47 31.10 -4.75
CA TYR A 455 2.09 30.01 -3.85
C TYR A 455 1.72 30.60 -2.48
N VAL A 456 0.47 30.40 -2.06
CA VAL A 456 0.01 30.66 -0.69
C VAL A 456 0.43 29.49 0.18
N GLN A 457 1.34 29.76 1.11
CA GLN A 457 1.91 28.83 2.07
C GLN A 457 0.94 28.67 3.25
N TYR A 458 0.31 27.51 3.39
CA TYR A 458 -0.50 27.16 4.57
C TYR A 458 0.38 26.40 5.58
N TYR A 459 0.74 27.05 6.69
CA TYR A 459 1.27 26.39 7.89
C TYR A 459 0.13 26.15 8.89
N PRO A 460 -0.02 24.94 9.46
CA PRO A 460 -0.89 24.75 10.62
C PRO A 460 -0.17 25.22 11.89
N ARG A 461 -0.77 26.18 12.60
CA ARG A 461 -0.33 26.60 13.94
C ARG A 461 -0.74 25.55 14.96
N CYS A 462 0.24 25.01 15.69
CA CYS A 462 0.02 24.36 16.98
C CYS A 462 -0.39 25.42 18.02
N ALA A 463 -1.48 25.16 18.73
CA ALA A 463 -1.91 25.94 19.88
C ALA A 463 -1.24 25.41 21.15
N SER A 464 -0.35 26.20 21.74
CA SER A 464 -0.01 26.11 23.16
C SER A 464 0.14 27.54 23.68
N GLY A 465 -0.87 28.00 24.42
CA GLY A 465 -0.89 29.34 25.00
C GLY A 465 0.05 29.43 26.20
N ARG A 466 0.95 30.42 26.16
CA ARG A 466 1.45 31.17 27.33
C ARG A 466 1.90 32.54 26.83
N ALA A 467 1.43 33.59 27.50
CA ALA A 467 1.69 34.98 27.14
C ALA A 467 3.17 35.37 27.36
N PRO A 468 3.75 36.29 26.57
CA PRO A 468 5.13 36.73 26.72
C PRO A 468 5.30 37.75 27.85
N VAL A 469 6.34 37.55 28.66
CA VAL A 469 6.85 38.49 29.68
C VAL A 469 7.78 39.51 29.00
N PRO A 470 7.76 40.82 29.36
CA PRO A 470 8.62 41.82 28.73
C PRO A 470 10.09 41.70 29.18
N LEU A 471 11.02 41.79 28.22
CA LEU A 471 12.46 41.83 28.44
C LEU A 471 12.88 43.15 29.12
N ARG A 472 13.66 43.05 30.21
CA ARG A 472 14.40 44.18 30.81
C ARG A 472 15.76 44.35 30.12
N PRO A 473 16.26 45.59 29.99
CA PRO A 473 17.56 45.87 29.38
C PRO A 473 18.72 45.57 30.34
N VAL A 474 19.76 44.92 29.83
CA VAL A 474 21.02 44.66 30.55
C VAL A 474 21.98 45.82 30.29
N GLN A 475 22.45 46.45 31.37
CA GLN A 475 23.51 47.46 31.38
C GLN A 475 24.89 46.81 31.21
N ILE A 476 25.72 47.42 30.38
CA ILE A 476 27.15 47.13 30.21
C ILE A 476 27.95 47.95 31.23
N PRO A 477 28.91 47.37 31.97
CA PRO A 477 29.98 48.13 32.60
C PRO A 477 31.29 48.04 31.81
N ALA A 478 31.96 49.19 31.72
CA ALA A 478 33.29 49.37 31.15
C ALA A 478 34.40 49.17 32.22
N ASP A 479 35.53 48.68 31.73
CA ASP A 479 36.94 48.90 32.12
C ASP A 479 37.40 48.73 33.59
N HIS A 480 38.42 47.88 33.81
CA HIS A 480 39.82 48.34 33.95
C HIS A 480 40.87 47.22 34.16
N ALA A 481 41.98 47.38 33.43
CA ALA A 481 43.39 47.27 33.84
C ALA A 481 44.09 45.93 34.20
N MET A 482 45.05 45.59 33.34
CA MET A 482 46.45 45.16 33.57
C MET A 482 46.89 44.75 35.00
N SER A 483 47.56 43.60 35.08
CA SER A 483 48.90 43.51 35.70
C SER A 483 49.66 42.25 35.24
N SER A 484 50.94 42.46 34.96
CA SER A 484 52.01 41.51 34.68
C SER A 484 52.46 40.74 35.94
N ARG A 485 52.68 39.43 35.83
CA ARG A 485 53.93 38.70 36.08
C ARG A 485 53.73 37.20 35.90
#